data_AF-A0A962T3L3-F1
#
_entry.id   AF-A0A962T3L3-F1
#
_cell.length_a   1.000
_cell.length_b   1.000
_cell.length_c   1.000
_cell.angle_alpha   90.00
_cell.angle_beta   90.00
_cell.angle_gamma   90.00
#
_symmetry.space_group_name_H-M   'P 1'
#
loop_
_entity.id
_entity.type
_entity.pdbx_description
1 polymer ?
#
loop_
_entity_poly.entity_id
_entity_poly.type
_entity_poly.pdbx_seq_one_letter_code
_entity_poly.pdbx_strand_id
1 'polypeptide(L)'
;DQNRQYLVVSASYELQSDPYESTPNPEWVNKPYQVRITAIDAQQPYRAPRTTPKPVVQGPQTAIVVGPSGEEIYTDQYGRVKCHFHWDRHDNADENSSCWIRVAQSWAGKKWGALYLPRIGQEVIIDFLEGDPDRPIITGRVYNGANLPPYTLPDKKTMSTLKSLSSKGGDGFNEFRFDDDKGKEQIFLHGERDEDIRIKNDAREWIGSERHLIVKKKQFEQVEGEKHLIVKSGDGGSGDQYEKVAGEKHQQVVGNCNQKIDGTLSLKVGMNQQEKVGQNHALDAGMEIHLKAGMKVIIEAGMQLTIKAGGSFIDLGPTGITISGAPMVQIAGSPMVMINSGSGSAGSGSGSSPDAPTAPTAPQEAADDQAGEVTSAEASPVQAPAAQSLDSVTVGGYQAPQAKVQKSAAQSGAPFTQTTGETQEQQPAQEQQRTQDQQPTQEQPRTSEEQQRTQKQPRTPEEQQRTQAPKQPRTPEQSDTQEESHAQEQRTPQR
;
A
#
# COMPACT_ATOMS: atom_id res chain seq x y z
N ASP A 1 -43.20 53.00 46.05
CA ASP A 1 -43.76 52.21 47.16
C ASP A 1 -43.01 50.88 47.25
N GLN A 2 -43.04 50.21 48.40
CA GLN A 2 -42.62 48.81 48.57
C GLN A 2 -43.81 47.89 48.87
N ASN A 3 -45.01 48.42 49.08
CA ASN A 3 -46.24 47.63 49.23
C ASN A 3 -46.73 47.17 47.85
N ARG A 4 -46.37 45.95 47.46
CA ARG A 4 -46.70 45.32 46.17
C ARG A 4 -46.88 43.81 46.36
N GLN A 5 -47.26 43.10 45.30
CA GLN A 5 -47.27 41.64 45.30
C GLN A 5 -45.84 41.10 45.24
N TYR A 6 -45.56 40.06 46.03
CA TYR A 6 -44.26 39.40 46.12
C TYR A 6 -44.43 37.89 45.92
N LEU A 7 -43.49 37.28 45.19
CA LEU A 7 -43.32 35.83 45.09
C LEU A 7 -42.35 35.36 46.19
N VAL A 8 -42.84 34.56 47.14
CA VAL A 8 -41.99 33.92 48.16
C VAL A 8 -41.14 32.84 47.49
N VAL A 9 -39.82 32.94 47.62
CA VAL A 9 -38.83 32.01 47.04
C VAL A 9 -38.16 31.12 48.08
N SER A 10 -38.30 31.45 49.36
CA SER A 10 -37.94 30.58 50.50
C SER A 10 -38.70 31.01 51.76
N ALA A 11 -39.00 30.07 52.65
CA ALA A 11 -39.61 30.34 53.95
C ALA A 11 -39.01 29.39 55.00
N SER A 12 -38.38 29.96 56.03
CA SER A 12 -37.92 29.23 57.22
C SER A 12 -38.91 29.46 58.36
N TYR A 13 -39.33 28.38 59.00
CA TYR A 13 -40.28 28.39 60.12
C TYR A 13 -39.56 27.96 61.40
N GLU A 14 -39.66 28.80 62.42
CA GLU A 14 -39.07 28.64 63.75
C GLU A 14 -40.25 28.56 64.73
N LEU A 15 -40.52 27.36 65.25
CA LEU A 15 -41.63 27.10 66.17
C LEU A 15 -41.06 26.67 67.52
N GLN A 16 -41.45 27.33 68.60
CA GLN A 16 -41.09 26.97 69.96
C GLN A 16 -42.37 26.66 70.75
N SER A 17 -42.44 25.45 71.30
CA SER A 17 -43.47 25.08 72.28
C SER A 17 -43.11 25.64 73.65
N ASP A 18 -44.13 25.95 74.45
CA ASP A 18 -43.97 26.25 75.88
C ASP A 18 -43.31 25.07 76.62
N PRO A 19 -42.57 25.35 77.72
CA PRO A 19 -42.11 24.31 78.63
C PRO A 19 -43.31 23.64 79.33
N TYR A 20 -43.10 22.40 79.80
CA TYR A 20 -44.16 21.58 80.42
C TYR A 20 -44.68 22.10 81.78
N GLU A 21 -44.04 23.14 82.36
CA GLU A 21 -44.45 23.79 83.60
C GLU A 21 -44.80 25.27 83.38
N SER A 22 -45.92 25.71 83.97
CA SER A 22 -46.41 27.08 83.87
C SER A 22 -45.61 28.05 84.76
N THR A 23 -44.52 28.61 84.24
CA THR A 23 -43.74 29.61 84.98
C THR A 23 -44.42 31.00 84.94
N PRO A 24 -44.45 31.77 86.05
CA PRO A 24 -45.12 33.07 86.11
C PRO A 24 -44.25 34.24 85.64
N ASN A 25 -43.08 34.01 85.05
CA ASN A 25 -42.12 35.06 84.69
C ASN A 25 -42.12 35.34 83.17
N PRO A 26 -42.73 36.44 82.68
CA PRO A 26 -42.90 36.69 81.25
C PRO A 26 -41.59 36.92 80.48
N GLU A 27 -40.49 37.28 81.15
CA GLU A 27 -39.18 37.48 80.48
C GLU A 27 -38.56 36.19 79.94
N TRP A 28 -39.10 35.01 80.30
CA TRP A 28 -38.64 33.71 79.82
C TRP A 28 -39.50 33.15 78.67
N VAL A 29 -40.56 33.85 78.26
CA VAL A 29 -41.42 33.45 77.13
C VAL A 29 -40.75 33.86 75.82
N ASN A 30 -39.86 33.00 75.33
CA ASN A 30 -39.24 33.16 74.02
C ASN A 30 -40.28 32.97 72.88
N LYS A 31 -39.99 33.49 71.69
CA LYS A 31 -40.97 33.61 70.60
C LYS A 31 -41.59 32.26 70.19
N PRO A 32 -42.90 32.04 70.36
CA PRO A 32 -43.52 30.74 70.09
C PRO A 32 -43.60 30.42 68.58
N TYR A 33 -43.65 31.46 67.73
CA TYR A 33 -43.70 31.31 66.27
C TYR A 33 -42.98 32.47 65.58
N GLN A 34 -42.00 32.18 64.74
CA GLN A 34 -41.34 33.14 63.86
C GLN A 34 -41.20 32.54 62.44
N VAL A 35 -41.63 33.30 61.43
CA VAL A 35 -41.38 32.98 60.01
C VAL A 35 -40.36 33.96 59.45
N ARG A 36 -39.42 33.46 58.67
CA ARG A 36 -38.45 34.26 57.91
C ARG A 36 -38.61 33.93 56.43
N ILE A 37 -39.22 34.84 55.67
CA ILE A 37 -39.41 34.68 54.22
C ILE A 37 -38.31 35.40 53.43
N THR A 38 -37.92 34.81 52.31
CA THR A 38 -37.21 35.50 51.23
C THR A 38 -38.16 35.58 50.03
N ALA A 39 -38.30 36.76 49.44
CA ALA A 39 -39.26 36.99 48.36
C ALA A 39 -38.71 37.99 47.32
N ILE A 40 -39.21 37.88 46.09
CA ILE A 40 -38.92 38.79 44.97
C ILE A 40 -40.21 39.47 44.51
N ASP A 41 -40.13 40.54 43.71
CA ASP A 41 -41.31 41.16 43.09
C ASP A 41 -42.08 40.11 42.26
N ALA A 42 -43.40 40.03 42.42
CA ALA A 42 -44.23 39.08 41.66
C ALA A 42 -44.21 39.33 40.14
N GLN A 43 -43.84 40.53 39.68
CA GLN A 43 -43.62 40.82 38.26
C GLN A 43 -42.26 40.30 37.73
N GLN A 44 -41.31 39.94 38.60
CA GLN A 44 -40.01 39.42 38.19
C GLN A 44 -40.06 37.89 37.99
N PRO A 45 -39.85 37.37 36.77
CA PRO A 45 -39.91 35.93 36.53
C PRO A 45 -38.79 35.19 37.28
N TYR A 46 -39.16 34.33 38.22
CA TYR A 46 -38.21 33.51 38.97
C TYR A 46 -37.41 32.56 38.05
N ARG A 47 -36.15 32.31 38.42
CA ARG A 47 -35.29 31.28 37.84
C ARG A 47 -34.55 30.59 38.98
N ALA A 48 -34.58 29.26 39.01
CA ALA A 48 -33.90 28.49 40.05
C ALA A 48 -32.37 28.66 39.92
N PRO A 49 -31.63 28.81 41.05
CA PRO A 49 -30.18 28.80 41.02
C PRO A 49 -29.66 27.41 40.62
N ARG A 50 -28.58 27.37 39.84
CA ARG A 50 -27.94 26.11 39.39
C ARG A 50 -27.05 25.53 40.50
N THR A 51 -27.67 25.05 41.58
CA THR A 51 -26.99 24.43 42.73
C THR A 51 -26.63 22.96 42.51
N THR A 52 -27.41 22.23 41.72
CA THR A 52 -27.11 20.84 41.34
C THR A 52 -25.85 20.80 40.45
N PRO A 53 -24.80 20.05 40.82
CA PRO A 53 -23.65 19.85 39.95
C PRO A 53 -24.05 19.18 38.62
N LYS A 54 -23.44 19.57 37.49
CA LYS A 54 -23.58 18.79 36.25
C LYS A 54 -22.76 17.50 36.40
N PRO A 55 -23.26 16.32 35.96
CA PRO A 55 -22.45 15.12 35.84
C PRO A 55 -21.26 15.34 34.89
N VAL A 56 -20.08 14.86 35.28
CA VAL A 56 -18.84 14.98 34.49
C VAL A 56 -18.17 13.60 34.43
N VAL A 57 -17.95 13.11 33.21
CA VAL A 57 -17.17 11.89 32.97
C VAL A 57 -15.68 12.23 33.17
N GLN A 58 -15.01 11.48 34.04
CA GLN A 58 -13.65 11.80 34.51
C GLN A 58 -12.52 11.40 33.54
N GLY A 59 -12.85 10.70 32.45
CA GLY A 59 -11.92 10.24 31.43
C GLY A 59 -12.58 9.29 30.43
N PRO A 60 -11.85 8.85 29.39
CA PRO A 60 -12.41 8.00 28.34
C PRO A 60 -12.93 6.64 28.84
N GLN A 61 -13.93 6.11 28.12
CA GLN A 61 -14.52 4.79 28.32
C GLN A 61 -14.43 4.00 27.01
N THR A 62 -14.67 2.68 27.03
CA THR A 62 -14.92 1.94 25.78
C THR A 62 -16.41 1.70 25.56
N ALA A 63 -16.77 1.42 24.32
CA ALA A 63 -18.12 1.10 23.87
C ALA A 63 -18.06 0.20 22.62
N ILE A 64 -19.15 -0.51 22.33
CA ILE A 64 -19.25 -1.38 21.14
C ILE A 64 -20.01 -0.63 20.04
N VAL A 65 -19.54 -0.70 18.80
CA VAL A 65 -20.19 -0.07 17.64
C VAL A 65 -21.42 -0.90 17.21
N VAL A 66 -22.54 -0.22 16.95
CA VAL A 66 -23.84 -0.83 16.67
C VAL A 66 -24.57 -0.19 15.48
N GLY A 67 -25.57 -0.89 14.96
CA GLY A 67 -26.37 -0.49 13.81
C GLY A 67 -27.43 -1.56 13.47
N PRO A 68 -28.10 -1.46 12.30
CA PRO A 68 -29.19 -2.35 11.93
C PRO A 68 -28.74 -3.80 11.75
N SER A 69 -29.62 -4.75 12.07
CA SER A 69 -29.40 -6.17 11.80
C SER A 69 -29.16 -6.42 10.30
N GLY A 70 -28.13 -7.20 9.98
CA GLY A 70 -27.70 -7.48 8.60
C GLY A 70 -26.77 -6.41 7.99
N GLU A 71 -26.39 -5.37 8.73
CA GLU A 71 -25.31 -4.45 8.36
C GLU A 71 -23.97 -4.82 9.04
N GLU A 72 -22.86 -4.54 8.34
CA GLU A 72 -21.51 -4.53 8.95
C GLU A 72 -21.01 -3.10 9.27
N ILE A 73 -21.52 -2.11 8.53
CA ILE A 73 -21.03 -0.72 8.57
C ILE A 73 -22.23 0.21 8.55
N TYR A 74 -22.51 0.84 9.68
CA TYR A 74 -23.59 1.82 9.80
C TYR A 74 -23.01 3.21 10.06
N THR A 75 -23.07 4.08 9.05
CA THR A 75 -22.43 5.39 9.03
C THR A 75 -23.31 6.45 8.37
N ASP A 76 -23.07 7.72 8.69
CA ASP A 76 -23.69 8.87 8.01
C ASP A 76 -22.71 9.62 7.10
N GLN A 77 -23.21 10.69 6.44
CA GLN A 77 -22.45 11.54 5.52
C GLN A 77 -21.23 12.26 6.14
N TYR A 78 -21.04 12.18 7.46
CA TYR A 78 -19.91 12.78 8.19
C TYR A 78 -18.94 11.72 8.74
N GLY A 79 -19.13 10.43 8.43
CA GLY A 79 -18.32 9.34 8.98
C GLY A 79 -18.58 9.08 10.46
N ARG A 80 -19.79 9.39 10.95
CA ARG A 80 -20.22 9.11 12.33
C ARG A 80 -20.79 7.70 12.43
N VAL A 81 -20.62 7.07 13.59
CA VAL A 81 -21.23 5.76 13.92
C VAL A 81 -22.13 5.88 15.15
N LYS A 82 -22.78 4.77 15.53
CA LYS A 82 -23.50 4.63 16.80
C LYS A 82 -22.83 3.58 17.69
N CYS A 83 -23.02 3.68 19.00
CA CYS A 83 -22.40 2.80 19.98
C CYS A 83 -23.35 2.42 21.12
N HIS A 84 -23.25 1.18 21.59
CA HIS A 84 -23.79 0.73 22.87
C HIS A 84 -22.73 0.94 23.96
N PHE A 85 -23.10 1.61 25.04
CA PHE A 85 -22.25 1.83 26.22
C PHE A 85 -22.46 0.72 27.24
N HIS A 86 -21.39 0.17 27.82
CA HIS A 86 -21.44 -0.94 28.79
C HIS A 86 -22.25 -0.69 30.08
N TRP A 87 -22.70 0.55 30.32
CA TRP A 87 -23.54 0.95 31.44
C TRP A 87 -25.01 1.19 31.07
N ASP A 88 -25.35 1.17 29.78
CA ASP A 88 -26.75 1.20 29.34
C ASP A 88 -27.38 -0.19 29.55
N ARG A 89 -28.67 -0.18 29.83
CA ARG A 89 -29.52 -1.33 30.19
C ARG A 89 -30.93 -1.17 29.62
N HIS A 90 -31.12 -0.19 28.71
CA HIS A 90 -32.41 0.29 28.24
C HIS A 90 -32.49 0.39 26.72
N ASP A 91 -31.36 0.18 26.01
CA ASP A 91 -31.28 -0.03 24.57
C ASP A 91 -31.21 -1.53 24.21
N ASN A 92 -31.20 -1.84 22.91
CA ASN A 92 -31.09 -3.23 22.40
C ASN A 92 -29.73 -3.52 21.73
N ALA A 93 -28.72 -2.65 21.88
CA ALA A 93 -27.49 -2.65 21.08
C ALA A 93 -27.74 -2.59 19.55
N ASP A 94 -28.71 -1.75 19.14
CA ASP A 94 -29.24 -1.61 17.77
C ASP A 94 -28.94 -0.21 17.16
N GLU A 95 -29.56 0.14 16.03
CA GLU A 95 -29.41 1.48 15.44
C GLU A 95 -30.05 2.62 16.26
N ASN A 96 -30.66 2.35 17.40
CA ASN A 96 -31.33 3.33 18.26
C ASN A 96 -30.55 3.65 19.54
N SER A 97 -29.58 2.80 19.93
CA SER A 97 -28.77 2.91 21.15
C SER A 97 -28.17 4.29 21.45
N SER A 98 -27.72 5.04 20.43
CA SER A 98 -27.05 6.33 20.65
C SER A 98 -27.41 7.42 19.63
N CYS A 99 -26.98 8.64 19.94
CA CYS A 99 -26.79 9.68 18.96
C CYS A 99 -25.64 9.32 17.98
N TRP A 100 -25.50 10.08 16.89
CA TRP A 100 -24.40 9.89 15.93
C TRP A 100 -23.08 10.48 16.45
N ILE A 101 -22.13 9.61 16.78
CA ILE A 101 -20.85 9.93 17.42
C ILE A 101 -19.76 10.14 16.35
N ARG A 102 -18.98 11.23 16.45
CA ARG A 102 -17.87 11.52 15.52
C ARG A 102 -16.68 10.61 15.80
N VAL A 103 -16.02 10.15 14.74
CA VAL A 103 -14.82 9.30 14.79
C VAL A 103 -13.58 10.12 14.46
N ALA A 104 -12.61 10.16 15.37
CA ALA A 104 -11.28 10.70 15.09
C ALA A 104 -10.58 9.87 14.00
N GLN A 105 -9.95 10.57 13.06
CA GLN A 105 -9.17 9.97 11.98
C GLN A 105 -7.71 10.41 12.12
N SER A 106 -6.76 9.58 11.70
CA SER A 106 -5.33 9.89 11.78
C SER A 106 -4.94 11.12 10.95
N TRP A 107 -5.70 11.46 9.91
CA TRP A 107 -5.52 12.68 9.13
C TRP A 107 -6.85 13.12 8.50
N ALA A 108 -7.32 14.33 8.77
CA ALA A 108 -8.60 14.83 8.26
C ALA A 108 -8.47 16.23 7.64
N GLY A 109 -8.85 16.36 6.37
CA GLY A 109 -8.82 17.60 5.60
C GLY A 109 -10.08 17.81 4.76
N LYS A 110 -10.11 18.89 3.97
CA LYS A 110 -11.29 19.31 3.19
C LYS A 110 -11.51 18.40 1.97
N LYS A 111 -12.17 17.26 2.17
CA LYS A 111 -12.33 16.14 1.21
C LYS A 111 -11.01 15.43 0.84
N TRP A 112 -10.09 15.32 1.80
CA TRP A 112 -8.85 14.55 1.69
C TRP A 112 -8.36 14.15 3.07
N GLY A 113 -7.52 13.11 3.17
CA GLY A 113 -7.03 12.55 4.44
C GLY A 113 -7.20 11.03 4.50
N ALA A 114 -7.09 10.46 5.68
CA ALA A 114 -7.40 9.06 5.96
C ALA A 114 -8.86 8.91 6.40
N LEU A 115 -9.51 7.81 6.01
CA LEU A 115 -10.84 7.45 6.49
C LEU A 115 -10.92 5.94 6.74
N TYR A 116 -10.91 5.59 8.02
CA TYR A 116 -11.28 4.26 8.48
C TYR A 116 -12.58 4.38 9.26
N LEU A 117 -13.61 3.63 8.86
CA LEU A 117 -14.87 3.54 9.60
C LEU A 117 -14.78 2.40 10.65
N PRO A 118 -15.34 2.57 11.85
CA PRO A 118 -15.62 1.45 12.75
C PRO A 118 -16.69 0.55 12.15
N ARG A 119 -16.49 -0.77 12.20
CA ARG A 119 -17.55 -1.76 11.88
C ARG A 119 -18.37 -2.09 13.12
N ILE A 120 -19.59 -2.56 12.90
CA ILE A 120 -20.45 -3.11 13.96
C ILE A 120 -19.70 -4.26 14.67
N GLY A 121 -19.83 -4.34 15.99
CA GLY A 121 -19.10 -5.30 16.83
C GLY A 121 -17.65 -4.91 17.20
N GLN A 122 -17.09 -3.85 16.61
CA GLN A 122 -15.76 -3.35 17.01
C GLN A 122 -15.83 -2.51 18.30
N GLU A 123 -14.80 -2.64 19.14
CA GLU A 123 -14.64 -1.83 20.35
C GLU A 123 -13.91 -0.51 20.07
N VAL A 124 -14.51 0.59 20.51
CA VAL A 124 -14.01 1.96 20.32
C VAL A 124 -13.77 2.64 21.67
N ILE A 125 -12.77 3.50 21.73
CA ILE A 125 -12.54 4.40 22.86
C ILE A 125 -13.37 5.67 22.61
N ILE A 126 -14.22 6.02 23.57
CA ILE A 126 -15.04 7.24 23.57
C ILE A 126 -14.54 8.17 24.67
N ASP A 127 -14.21 9.40 24.28
CA ASP A 127 -13.99 10.54 25.17
C ASP A 127 -15.21 11.48 25.15
N PHE A 128 -15.28 12.40 26.10
CA PHE A 128 -16.44 13.28 26.30
C PHE A 128 -15.98 14.75 26.32
N LEU A 129 -16.46 15.57 25.40
CA LEU A 129 -15.99 16.95 25.24
C LEU A 129 -16.34 17.80 26.46
N GLU A 130 -15.34 18.40 27.10
CA GLU A 130 -15.45 19.07 28.42
C GLU A 130 -15.92 18.12 29.56
N GLY A 131 -15.72 16.82 29.41
CA GLY A 131 -16.25 15.78 30.30
C GLY A 131 -17.77 15.64 30.25
N ASP A 132 -18.44 16.26 29.27
CA ASP A 132 -19.90 16.31 29.16
C ASP A 132 -20.45 14.98 28.59
N PRO A 133 -21.23 14.19 29.37
CA PRO A 133 -21.80 12.92 28.89
C PRO A 133 -22.71 13.10 27.67
N ASP A 134 -23.28 14.30 27.47
CA ASP A 134 -24.12 14.62 26.31
C ASP A 134 -23.28 14.79 25.00
N ARG A 135 -21.95 14.71 25.08
CA ARG A 135 -21.01 15.09 23.99
C ARG A 135 -19.90 14.05 23.71
N PRO A 136 -20.24 12.78 23.41
CA PRO A 136 -19.25 11.76 23.09
C PRO A 136 -18.50 12.06 21.77
N ILE A 137 -17.25 11.62 21.72
CA ILE A 137 -16.40 11.56 20.51
C ILE A 137 -15.51 10.31 20.57
N ILE A 138 -15.46 9.53 19.50
CA ILE A 138 -14.58 8.36 19.40
C ILE A 138 -13.16 8.83 19.11
N THR A 139 -12.20 8.45 19.96
CA THR A 139 -10.80 8.87 19.90
C THR A 139 -9.83 7.75 19.53
N GLY A 140 -10.25 6.49 19.63
CA GLY A 140 -9.40 5.33 19.32
C GLY A 140 -10.19 4.03 19.16
N ARG A 141 -9.46 2.92 18.97
CA ARG A 141 -9.98 1.53 18.89
C ARG A 141 -9.05 0.61 19.66
N VAL A 142 -9.55 -0.54 20.09
CA VAL A 142 -8.77 -1.57 20.76
C VAL A 142 -9.09 -2.96 20.19
N TYR A 143 -8.07 -3.83 20.18
CA TYR A 143 -8.28 -5.27 20.04
C TYR A 143 -8.62 -5.85 21.42
N ASN A 144 -9.45 -6.90 21.45
CA ASN A 144 -9.94 -7.55 22.67
C ASN A 144 -10.04 -9.07 22.47
N GLY A 145 -10.66 -9.79 23.43
CA GLY A 145 -10.76 -11.25 23.38
C GLY A 145 -11.63 -11.83 22.26
N ALA A 146 -12.44 -11.01 21.57
CA ALA A 146 -13.25 -11.41 20.41
C ALA A 146 -12.72 -10.79 19.11
N ASN A 147 -12.30 -9.52 19.15
CA ASN A 147 -11.62 -8.82 18.07
C ASN A 147 -10.09 -8.94 18.27
N LEU A 148 -9.49 -10.05 17.87
CA LEU A 148 -8.04 -10.27 18.00
C LEU A 148 -7.22 -9.42 16.99
N PRO A 149 -5.92 -9.16 17.27
CA PRO A 149 -5.01 -8.56 16.30
C PRO A 149 -4.88 -9.41 15.01
N PRO A 150 -4.55 -8.81 13.84
CA PRO A 150 -4.54 -9.54 12.55
C PRO A 150 -3.46 -10.63 12.41
N TYR A 151 -2.52 -10.69 13.35
CA TYR A 151 -1.44 -11.68 13.40
C TYR A 151 -1.26 -12.20 14.83
N THR A 152 -0.85 -13.46 14.95
CA THR A 152 -0.58 -14.11 16.24
C THR A 152 0.52 -13.39 17.00
N LEU A 153 0.17 -12.81 18.16
CA LEU A 153 1.12 -12.19 19.09
C LEU A 153 1.28 -13.07 20.33
N PRO A 154 2.49 -13.15 20.94
CA PRO A 154 3.67 -12.31 20.69
C PRO A 154 4.55 -12.75 19.51
N ASP A 155 4.21 -13.83 18.80
CA ASP A 155 5.09 -14.46 17.80
C ASP A 155 5.45 -13.52 16.64
N LYS A 156 4.47 -12.77 16.11
CA LYS A 156 4.62 -11.81 15.01
C LYS A 156 4.86 -10.36 15.46
N LYS A 157 5.54 -10.16 16.59
CA LYS A 157 5.87 -8.84 17.17
C LYS A 157 6.69 -7.88 16.29
N THR A 158 7.30 -8.36 15.20
CA THR A 158 8.03 -7.56 14.21
C THR A 158 7.14 -7.08 13.05
N MET A 159 5.90 -7.57 12.96
CA MET A 159 4.98 -7.21 11.88
C MET A 159 4.16 -5.96 12.21
N SER A 160 4.10 -5.04 11.25
CA SER A 160 3.20 -3.88 11.24
C SER A 160 2.32 -3.94 9.99
N THR A 161 1.00 -3.75 10.12
CA THR A 161 0.06 -3.92 9.00
C THR A 161 -1.11 -2.95 8.98
N LEU A 162 -1.57 -2.65 7.77
CA LEU A 162 -2.91 -2.16 7.45
C LEU A 162 -3.68 -3.25 6.68
N LYS A 163 -4.13 -4.30 7.39
CA LYS A 163 -4.98 -5.37 6.86
C LYS A 163 -6.45 -4.96 6.90
N SER A 164 -7.16 -5.17 5.80
CA SER A 164 -8.59 -4.93 5.67
C SER A 164 -9.38 -6.25 5.62
N LEU A 165 -10.68 -6.18 5.31
CA LEU A 165 -11.58 -7.31 5.16
C LEU A 165 -12.62 -6.93 4.11
N SER A 166 -13.03 -7.85 3.23
CA SER A 166 -14.14 -7.64 2.29
C SER A 166 -15.46 -7.35 3.05
N SER A 167 -16.45 -6.78 2.37
CA SER A 167 -17.74 -6.43 2.98
C SER A 167 -18.85 -6.39 1.93
N LYS A 168 -20.04 -6.96 2.14
CA LYS A 168 -20.44 -7.78 3.30
C LYS A 168 -20.07 -9.26 3.12
N GLY A 169 -19.93 -10.02 4.21
CA GLY A 169 -19.64 -11.46 4.21
C GLY A 169 -18.22 -11.75 3.74
N GLY A 170 -17.23 -11.18 4.43
CA GLY A 170 -15.86 -11.05 3.92
C GLY A 170 -15.04 -12.34 3.85
N ASP A 171 -15.05 -13.01 2.69
CA ASP A 171 -14.11 -14.09 2.33
C ASP A 171 -12.85 -13.58 1.60
N GLY A 172 -12.26 -12.45 2.03
CA GLY A 172 -11.11 -11.84 1.33
C GLY A 172 -10.60 -10.54 1.96
N PHE A 173 -9.45 -10.03 1.52
CA PHE A 173 -8.77 -8.88 2.14
C PHE A 173 -7.79 -8.13 1.21
N ASN A 174 -7.64 -6.82 1.43
CA ASN A 174 -6.49 -6.04 0.92
C ASN A 174 -5.55 -5.72 2.08
N GLU A 175 -4.24 -5.70 1.86
CA GLU A 175 -3.25 -5.48 2.92
C GLU A 175 -2.01 -4.72 2.44
N PHE A 176 -1.45 -3.89 3.32
CA PHE A 176 -0.09 -3.40 3.24
C PHE A 176 0.65 -3.68 4.55
N ARG A 177 1.71 -4.49 4.50
CA ARG A 177 2.42 -5.07 5.65
C ARG A 177 3.93 -4.85 5.55
N PHE A 178 4.54 -4.62 6.70
CA PHE A 178 5.98 -4.66 6.94
C PHE A 178 6.26 -5.79 7.95
N ASP A 179 7.35 -6.54 7.75
CA ASP A 179 7.97 -7.39 8.78
C ASP A 179 9.42 -6.94 8.95
N ASP A 180 9.76 -6.47 10.15
CA ASP A 180 11.10 -5.97 10.51
C ASP A 180 11.99 -7.07 11.16
N ASP A 181 11.70 -8.36 10.94
CA ASP A 181 12.58 -9.45 11.39
C ASP A 181 13.92 -9.44 10.63
N LYS A 182 15.02 -9.34 11.38
CA LYS A 182 16.32 -8.96 10.83
C LYS A 182 16.92 -10.05 9.94
N GLY A 183 17.28 -9.69 8.71
CA GLY A 183 17.72 -10.61 7.66
C GLY A 183 16.59 -11.37 6.97
N LYS A 184 15.32 -11.01 7.24
CA LYS A 184 14.11 -11.52 6.56
C LYS A 184 13.12 -10.39 6.25
N GLU A 185 13.59 -9.15 6.21
CA GLU A 185 12.77 -7.95 6.14
C GLU A 185 11.88 -7.98 4.88
N GLN A 186 10.57 -7.79 5.05
CA GLN A 186 9.59 -7.91 3.97
C GLN A 186 8.63 -6.72 3.94
N ILE A 187 8.40 -6.18 2.75
CA ILE A 187 7.20 -5.41 2.42
C ILE A 187 6.26 -6.32 1.64
N PHE A 188 5.00 -6.43 2.07
CA PHE A 188 3.96 -7.21 1.42
C PHE A 188 2.76 -6.32 1.08
N LEU A 189 2.27 -6.46 -0.15
CA LEU A 189 1.12 -5.74 -0.68
C LEU A 189 0.16 -6.77 -1.29
N HIS A 190 -1.08 -6.80 -0.81
CA HIS A 190 -2.13 -7.69 -1.32
C HIS A 190 -3.32 -6.87 -1.80
N GLY A 191 -3.71 -7.06 -3.05
CA GLY A 191 -4.98 -6.61 -3.59
C GLY A 191 -5.89 -7.81 -3.83
N GLU A 192 -7.07 -7.81 -3.21
CA GLU A 192 -8.06 -8.88 -3.30
C GLU A 192 -8.53 -9.15 -4.75
N ARG A 193 -8.41 -8.15 -5.63
CA ARG A 193 -9.09 -8.17 -6.94
C ARG A 193 -8.37 -7.39 -8.04
N ASP A 194 -8.38 -6.07 -7.95
CA ASP A 194 -7.88 -5.14 -8.98
C ASP A 194 -6.89 -4.16 -8.33
N GLU A 195 -5.71 -3.95 -8.93
CA GLU A 195 -4.69 -2.98 -8.48
C GLU A 195 -4.47 -1.88 -9.53
N ASP A 196 -4.72 -0.62 -9.16
CA ASP A 196 -4.58 0.56 -10.03
C ASP A 196 -3.40 1.46 -9.62
N ILE A 197 -2.22 1.26 -10.24
CA ILE A 197 -1.05 2.13 -10.03
C ILE A 197 -1.08 3.30 -11.02
N ARG A 198 -1.38 4.53 -10.54
CA ARG A 198 -1.46 5.73 -11.39
C ARG A 198 -0.46 6.83 -11.02
N ILE A 199 0.62 6.90 -11.80
CA ILE A 199 1.69 7.90 -11.67
C ILE A 199 1.52 9.00 -12.72
N LYS A 200 1.82 10.26 -12.37
CA LYS A 200 1.62 11.45 -13.23
C LYS A 200 2.89 12.01 -13.88
N ASN A 201 4.06 11.49 -13.53
CA ASN A 201 5.36 11.90 -14.06
C ASN A 201 6.26 10.66 -14.14
N ASP A 202 7.30 10.56 -13.30
CA ASP A 202 8.24 9.44 -13.31
C ASP A 202 7.79 8.31 -12.39
N ALA A 203 7.79 7.08 -12.91
CA ALA A 203 7.92 5.87 -12.09
C ALA A 203 9.41 5.47 -12.04
N ARG A 204 9.90 5.02 -10.89
CA ARG A 204 11.28 4.55 -10.73
C ARG A 204 11.30 3.33 -9.81
N GLU A 205 11.89 2.24 -10.29
CA GLU A 205 12.05 0.99 -9.59
C GLU A 205 13.54 0.64 -9.57
N TRP A 206 14.07 0.25 -8.40
CA TRP A 206 15.43 -0.25 -8.25
C TRP A 206 15.40 -1.48 -7.37
N ILE A 207 15.91 -2.60 -7.90
CA ILE A 207 15.93 -3.90 -7.24
C ILE A 207 17.39 -4.30 -7.09
N GLY A 208 17.84 -4.52 -5.84
CA GLY A 208 19.23 -4.87 -5.53
C GLY A 208 19.59 -6.34 -5.76
N SER A 209 18.64 -7.15 -6.23
CA SER A 209 18.76 -8.59 -6.48
C SER A 209 17.77 -8.99 -7.59
N GLU A 210 16.98 -10.04 -7.42
CA GLU A 210 16.07 -10.58 -8.44
C GLU A 210 14.69 -9.88 -8.47
N ARG A 211 14.08 -9.83 -9.66
CA ARG A 211 12.70 -9.35 -9.88
C ARG A 211 11.87 -10.43 -10.57
N HIS A 212 10.99 -11.07 -9.82
CA HIS A 212 10.06 -12.09 -10.34
C HIS A 212 8.73 -11.46 -10.75
N LEU A 213 8.18 -11.87 -11.89
CA LEU A 213 6.88 -11.40 -12.40
C LEU A 213 6.11 -12.56 -13.04
N ILE A 214 4.88 -12.79 -12.59
CA ILE A 214 4.00 -13.86 -13.09
C ILE A 214 2.65 -13.26 -13.47
N VAL A 215 2.31 -13.32 -14.76
CA VAL A 215 1.03 -12.85 -15.29
C VAL A 215 0.22 -14.06 -15.78
N LYS A 216 -0.67 -14.60 -14.94
CA LYS A 216 -1.40 -15.86 -15.19
C LYS A 216 -2.43 -15.81 -16.34
N LYS A 217 -2.61 -14.66 -17.03
CA LYS A 217 -3.58 -14.50 -18.14
C LYS A 217 -3.01 -13.77 -19.35
N LYS A 218 -2.95 -12.43 -19.32
CA LYS A 218 -2.49 -11.58 -20.44
C LYS A 218 -1.74 -10.38 -19.89
N GLN A 219 -0.58 -10.08 -20.47
CA GLN A 219 0.13 -8.82 -20.27
C GLN A 219 -0.12 -7.94 -21.49
N PHE A 220 -0.51 -6.69 -21.26
CA PHE A 220 -0.59 -5.66 -22.29
C PHE A 220 0.40 -4.55 -21.91
N GLU A 221 1.17 -4.06 -22.87
CA GLU A 221 2.15 -3.01 -22.66
C GLU A 221 2.10 -2.04 -23.84
N GLN A 222 1.96 -0.74 -23.55
CA GLN A 222 2.02 0.34 -24.53
C GLN A 222 3.06 1.35 -24.08
N VAL A 223 4.01 1.65 -24.95
CA VAL A 223 5.02 2.69 -24.77
C VAL A 223 4.88 3.65 -25.95
N GLU A 224 4.48 4.89 -25.68
CA GLU A 224 4.23 5.91 -26.72
C GLU A 224 5.52 6.61 -27.18
N GLY A 225 6.58 6.49 -26.39
CA GLY A 225 7.94 6.93 -26.71
C GLY A 225 8.88 5.76 -26.97
N GLU A 226 10.10 5.83 -26.42
CA GLU A 226 11.15 4.84 -26.63
C GLU A 226 11.17 3.76 -25.54
N LYS A 227 11.26 2.49 -25.93
CA LYS A 227 11.53 1.36 -25.00
C LYS A 227 12.98 0.92 -25.14
N HIS A 228 13.82 1.33 -24.19
CA HIS A 228 15.21 0.89 -24.08
C HIS A 228 15.31 -0.34 -23.18
N LEU A 229 15.99 -1.39 -23.64
CA LEU A 229 16.35 -2.57 -22.84
C LEU A 229 17.86 -2.76 -22.91
N ILE A 230 18.49 -2.91 -21.73
CA ILE A 230 19.92 -3.16 -21.60
C ILE A 230 20.08 -4.31 -20.60
N VAL A 231 20.63 -5.43 -21.05
CA VAL A 231 20.93 -6.60 -20.21
C VAL A 231 22.45 -6.73 -20.10
N LYS A 232 22.96 -6.83 -18.87
CA LYS A 232 24.39 -6.85 -18.51
C LYS A 232 24.59 -7.70 -17.26
N SER A 233 25.78 -8.27 -17.08
CA SER A 233 26.19 -8.83 -15.80
C SER A 233 26.60 -7.71 -14.83
N GLY A 234 26.48 -7.97 -13.51
CA GLY A 234 26.69 -6.95 -12.47
C GLY A 234 28.12 -6.41 -12.35
N ASP A 235 29.09 -7.08 -12.96
CA ASP A 235 30.50 -6.69 -13.07
C ASP A 235 30.79 -5.84 -14.33
N GLY A 236 29.78 -5.55 -15.15
CA GLY A 236 29.91 -4.78 -16.39
C GLY A 236 30.15 -5.62 -17.65
N GLY A 237 30.17 -6.95 -17.53
CA GLY A 237 30.23 -7.87 -18.67
C GLY A 237 28.90 -8.07 -19.40
N SER A 238 28.84 -9.13 -20.21
CA SER A 238 27.64 -9.52 -20.96
C SER A 238 26.59 -10.13 -20.05
N GLY A 239 25.33 -9.72 -20.22
CA GLY A 239 24.18 -10.34 -19.55
C GLY A 239 23.28 -11.03 -20.56
N ASP A 240 22.76 -12.19 -20.21
CA ASP A 240 21.98 -13.03 -21.12
C ASP A 240 20.50 -12.63 -21.17
N GLN A 241 19.91 -12.64 -22.36
CA GLN A 241 18.47 -12.54 -22.55
C GLN A 241 17.92 -13.87 -23.10
N TYR A 242 17.09 -14.54 -22.31
CA TYR A 242 16.42 -15.78 -22.69
C TYR A 242 14.95 -15.52 -23.02
N GLU A 243 14.51 -15.85 -24.25
CA GLU A 243 13.13 -15.70 -24.70
C GLU A 243 12.59 -17.03 -25.23
N LYS A 244 11.41 -17.46 -24.76
CA LYS A 244 10.72 -18.67 -25.24
C LYS A 244 9.25 -18.37 -25.49
N VAL A 245 8.86 -18.38 -26.76
CA VAL A 245 7.46 -18.31 -27.19
C VAL A 245 7.00 -19.72 -27.59
N ALA A 246 5.95 -20.22 -26.95
CA ALA A 246 5.40 -21.57 -27.22
C ALA A 246 4.33 -21.58 -28.33
N GLY A 247 3.76 -20.41 -28.64
CA GLY A 247 2.84 -20.19 -29.76
C GLY A 247 3.51 -19.33 -30.84
N GLU A 248 2.77 -18.36 -31.37
CA GLU A 248 3.25 -17.48 -32.44
C GLU A 248 4.00 -16.25 -31.90
N LYS A 249 5.08 -15.85 -32.58
CA LYS A 249 5.76 -14.56 -32.39
C LYS A 249 5.60 -13.71 -33.66
N HIS A 250 4.71 -12.73 -33.61
CA HIS A 250 4.54 -11.74 -34.67
C HIS A 250 5.42 -10.52 -34.38
N GLN A 251 6.25 -10.13 -35.34
CA GLN A 251 7.09 -8.94 -35.25
C GLN A 251 7.01 -8.16 -36.57
N GLN A 252 6.52 -6.92 -36.51
CA GLN A 252 6.52 -5.99 -37.63
C GLN A 252 7.41 -4.80 -37.27
N VAL A 253 8.36 -4.47 -38.16
CA VAL A 253 9.16 -3.24 -38.07
C VAL A 253 8.88 -2.44 -39.33
N VAL A 254 8.35 -1.22 -39.17
CA VAL A 254 7.98 -0.34 -40.30
C VAL A 254 9.18 0.47 -40.81
N GLY A 255 10.11 0.78 -39.91
CA GLY A 255 11.42 1.36 -40.24
C GLY A 255 12.51 0.28 -40.37
N ASN A 256 13.76 0.68 -40.11
CA ASN A 256 14.91 -0.22 -40.19
C ASN A 256 14.94 -1.23 -39.02
N CYS A 257 15.11 -2.52 -39.32
CA CYS A 257 15.49 -3.52 -38.33
C CYS A 257 16.99 -3.82 -38.48
N ASN A 258 17.81 -3.16 -37.67
CA ASN A 258 19.26 -3.37 -37.65
C ASN A 258 19.61 -4.42 -36.59
N GLN A 259 20.25 -5.51 -37.00
CA GLN A 259 20.73 -6.55 -36.09
C GLN A 259 22.25 -6.72 -36.27
N LYS A 260 22.99 -6.77 -35.17
CA LYS A 260 24.42 -7.06 -35.14
C LYS A 260 24.67 -8.16 -34.12
N ILE A 261 25.34 -9.21 -34.56
CA ILE A 261 25.73 -10.36 -33.74
C ILE A 261 27.25 -10.47 -33.86
N ASP A 262 27.98 -10.23 -32.77
CA ASP A 262 29.45 -10.39 -32.72
C ASP A 262 29.87 -11.85 -32.46
N GLY A 263 28.94 -12.68 -31.99
CA GLY A 263 29.09 -14.13 -31.85
C GLY A 263 28.47 -14.89 -33.02
N THR A 264 27.85 -16.04 -32.74
CA THR A 264 27.19 -16.88 -33.75
C THR A 264 25.68 -16.61 -33.81
N LEU A 265 25.14 -16.42 -35.02
CA LEU A 265 23.70 -16.48 -35.28
C LEU A 265 23.31 -17.91 -35.65
N SER A 266 22.65 -18.63 -34.73
CA SER A 266 22.06 -19.95 -35.03
C SER A 266 20.59 -19.79 -35.44
N LEU A 267 20.23 -20.28 -36.62
CA LEU A 267 18.85 -20.30 -37.11
C LEU A 267 18.45 -21.73 -37.52
N LYS A 268 17.36 -22.23 -36.95
CA LYS A 268 16.81 -23.56 -37.23
C LYS A 268 15.31 -23.46 -37.48
N VAL A 269 14.91 -23.47 -38.76
CA VAL A 269 13.50 -23.45 -39.16
C VAL A 269 13.02 -24.89 -39.41
N GLY A 270 11.96 -25.31 -38.70
CA GLY A 270 11.44 -26.67 -38.78
C GLY A 270 10.53 -26.96 -39.98
N MET A 271 10.06 -25.91 -40.67
CA MET A 271 9.17 -25.98 -41.84
C MET A 271 9.74 -25.12 -42.98
N ASN A 272 9.12 -23.97 -43.29
CA ASN A 272 9.53 -23.09 -44.39
C ASN A 272 10.20 -21.82 -43.85
N GLN A 273 11.40 -21.52 -44.32
CA GLN A 273 11.96 -20.16 -44.30
C GLN A 273 11.56 -19.48 -45.61
N GLN A 274 11.01 -18.26 -45.55
CA GLN A 274 10.59 -17.50 -46.72
C GLN A 274 11.10 -16.07 -46.60
N GLU A 275 11.85 -15.63 -47.61
CA GLU A 275 12.45 -14.31 -47.64
C GLU A 275 12.12 -13.63 -48.97
N LYS A 276 11.63 -12.40 -48.89
CA LYS A 276 11.31 -11.57 -50.06
C LYS A 276 11.92 -10.19 -49.86
N VAL A 277 13.02 -9.94 -50.56
CA VAL A 277 13.73 -8.66 -50.52
C VAL A 277 13.38 -7.83 -51.74
N GLY A 278 12.99 -6.57 -51.55
CA GLY A 278 12.51 -5.68 -52.63
C GLY A 278 13.61 -4.98 -53.42
N GLN A 279 14.88 -5.08 -53.01
CA GLN A 279 16.04 -4.49 -53.68
C GLN A 279 17.20 -5.49 -53.71
N ASN A 280 18.11 -5.44 -52.73
CA ASN A 280 19.32 -6.27 -52.71
C ASN A 280 19.32 -7.23 -51.51
N HIS A 281 19.37 -8.54 -51.78
CA HIS A 281 19.69 -9.56 -50.78
C HIS A 281 21.17 -9.93 -50.95
N ALA A 282 22.02 -9.45 -50.04
CA ALA A 282 23.46 -9.70 -50.08
C ALA A 282 23.87 -10.67 -48.97
N LEU A 283 24.62 -11.71 -49.35
CA LEU A 283 25.28 -12.64 -48.44
C LEU A 283 26.79 -12.58 -48.70
N ASP A 284 27.56 -12.43 -47.63
CA ASP A 284 29.02 -12.49 -47.63
C ASP A 284 29.46 -13.39 -46.47
N ALA A 285 30.50 -14.20 -46.69
CA ALA A 285 31.03 -15.11 -45.69
C ALA A 285 32.52 -15.38 -45.96
N GLY A 286 33.38 -15.09 -44.98
CA GLY A 286 34.84 -15.20 -45.11
C GLY A 286 35.40 -16.63 -45.22
N MET A 287 34.55 -17.67 -45.33
CA MET A 287 34.97 -19.07 -45.44
C MET A 287 34.13 -19.88 -46.44
N GLU A 288 32.83 -20.07 -46.19
CA GLU A 288 31.95 -20.92 -47.02
C GLU A 288 30.50 -20.40 -47.00
N ILE A 289 29.82 -20.38 -48.16
CA ILE A 289 28.36 -20.29 -48.26
C ILE A 289 27.86 -21.65 -48.75
N HIS A 290 27.44 -22.52 -47.82
CA HIS A 290 27.08 -23.91 -48.11
C HIS A 290 25.58 -24.06 -48.43
N LEU A 291 25.23 -24.07 -49.72
CA LEU A 291 23.86 -24.27 -50.19
C LEU A 291 23.55 -25.76 -50.43
N LYS A 292 23.00 -26.44 -49.40
CA LYS A 292 22.62 -27.86 -49.48
C LYS A 292 21.09 -28.04 -49.50
N ALA A 293 20.58 -28.69 -50.54
CA ALA A 293 19.19 -29.16 -50.61
C ALA A 293 19.13 -30.68 -50.71
N GLY A 294 18.14 -31.30 -50.05
CA GLY A 294 17.97 -32.76 -50.03
C GLY A 294 17.40 -33.39 -51.32
N MET A 295 16.89 -32.58 -52.25
CA MET A 295 16.33 -33.04 -53.53
C MET A 295 16.78 -32.21 -54.72
N LYS A 296 16.64 -30.88 -54.65
CA LYS A 296 16.94 -29.96 -55.76
C LYS A 296 17.26 -28.56 -55.25
N VAL A 297 18.28 -27.92 -55.83
CA VAL A 297 18.45 -26.47 -55.78
C VAL A 297 17.92 -25.89 -57.10
N ILE A 298 17.22 -24.77 -57.04
CA ILE A 298 16.84 -23.98 -58.23
C ILE A 298 17.40 -22.58 -58.01
N ILE A 299 18.11 -22.06 -58.99
CA ILE A 299 18.56 -20.67 -59.03
C ILE A 299 18.03 -20.10 -60.35
N GLU A 300 17.22 -19.05 -60.27
CA GLU A 300 16.59 -18.38 -61.38
C GLU A 300 16.87 -16.88 -61.28
N ALA A 301 17.18 -16.23 -62.40
CA ALA A 301 17.41 -14.80 -62.48
C ALA A 301 16.74 -14.24 -63.73
N GLY A 302 15.99 -13.15 -63.59
CA GLY A 302 15.09 -12.66 -64.65
C GLY A 302 15.77 -12.02 -65.87
N MET A 303 17.09 -11.82 -65.86
CA MET A 303 17.83 -11.20 -66.97
C MET A 303 19.24 -11.78 -67.16
N GLN A 304 19.96 -12.06 -66.07
CA GLN A 304 21.34 -12.58 -66.11
C GLN A 304 21.65 -13.34 -64.81
N LEU A 305 22.31 -14.49 -64.91
CA LEU A 305 22.87 -15.22 -63.76
C LEU A 305 24.37 -15.42 -63.97
N THR A 306 25.19 -14.69 -63.20
CA THR A 306 26.65 -14.80 -63.25
C THR A 306 27.20 -15.51 -62.00
N ILE A 307 27.90 -16.62 -62.20
CA ILE A 307 28.70 -17.30 -61.17
C ILE A 307 30.17 -16.97 -61.45
N LYS A 308 30.79 -16.12 -60.63
CA LYS A 308 32.16 -15.64 -60.82
C LYS A 308 33.09 -16.12 -59.70
N ALA A 309 34.28 -16.59 -60.07
CA ALA A 309 35.36 -16.99 -59.16
C ALA A 309 36.69 -16.38 -59.62
N GLY A 310 37.14 -15.33 -58.93
CA GLY A 310 38.35 -14.58 -59.29
C GLY A 310 38.26 -13.98 -60.70
N GLY A 311 39.17 -14.41 -61.58
CA GLY A 311 39.20 -14.01 -63.00
C GLY A 311 38.31 -14.84 -63.94
N SER A 312 37.66 -15.91 -63.44
CA SER A 312 36.84 -16.82 -64.25
C SER A 312 35.35 -16.67 -63.93
N PHE A 313 34.47 -16.97 -64.88
CA PHE A 313 33.01 -16.92 -64.67
C PHE A 313 32.23 -17.87 -65.60
N ILE A 314 31.05 -18.25 -65.14
CA ILE A 314 29.94 -18.77 -65.95
C ILE A 314 28.85 -17.69 -65.92
N ASP A 315 28.37 -17.28 -67.08
CA ASP A 315 27.34 -16.26 -67.21
C ASP A 315 26.20 -16.76 -68.10
N LEU A 316 24.98 -16.73 -67.59
CA LEU A 316 23.76 -17.07 -68.31
C LEU A 316 23.05 -15.75 -68.63
N GLY A 317 23.35 -15.17 -69.79
CA GLY A 317 22.79 -13.90 -70.24
C GLY A 317 21.72 -14.05 -71.34
N PRO A 318 21.07 -12.95 -71.76
CA PRO A 318 19.97 -12.99 -72.74
C PRO A 318 20.37 -13.55 -74.13
N THR A 319 21.66 -13.60 -74.44
CA THR A 319 22.23 -14.07 -75.71
C THR A 319 22.78 -15.51 -75.65
N GLY A 320 22.81 -16.13 -74.47
CA GLY A 320 23.32 -17.50 -74.28
C GLY A 320 24.18 -17.68 -73.03
N ILE A 321 24.77 -18.87 -72.90
CA ILE A 321 25.67 -19.21 -71.79
C ILE A 321 27.12 -18.95 -72.21
N THR A 322 27.80 -18.04 -71.52
CA THR A 322 29.22 -17.75 -71.67
C THR A 322 30.00 -18.42 -70.55
N ILE A 323 31.04 -19.17 -70.89
CA ILE A 323 31.99 -19.73 -69.91
C ILE A 323 33.36 -19.14 -70.22
N SER A 324 33.97 -18.48 -69.25
CA SER A 324 35.24 -17.78 -69.40
C SER A 324 36.20 -18.12 -68.26
N GLY A 325 37.46 -18.35 -68.60
CA GLY A 325 38.52 -18.68 -67.66
C GLY A 325 39.86 -18.27 -68.25
N ALA A 326 40.60 -17.45 -67.52
CA ALA A 326 41.87 -16.89 -67.96
C ALA A 326 43.04 -17.61 -67.27
N PRO A 327 44.09 -18.06 -68.00
CA PRO A 327 44.27 -17.93 -69.46
C PRO A 327 43.54 -19.00 -70.29
N MET A 328 42.94 -20.02 -69.67
CA MET A 328 42.27 -21.12 -70.38
C MET A 328 41.11 -21.73 -69.56
N VAL A 329 40.03 -22.12 -70.24
CA VAL A 329 38.93 -22.90 -69.66
C VAL A 329 39.31 -24.39 -69.68
N GLN A 330 39.87 -24.90 -68.59
CA GLN A 330 40.25 -26.31 -68.48
C GLN A 330 39.08 -27.18 -68.00
N ILE A 331 38.33 -27.76 -68.94
CA ILE A 331 37.30 -28.77 -68.61
C ILE A 331 37.99 -30.14 -68.46
N ALA A 332 38.42 -30.47 -67.25
CA ALA A 332 39.21 -31.67 -66.96
C ALA A 332 38.34 -32.96 -66.90
N GLY A 333 37.98 -33.50 -68.07
CA GLY A 333 37.30 -34.79 -68.20
C GLY A 333 38.26 -35.94 -68.49
N SER A 334 38.70 -36.68 -67.47
CA SER A 334 39.41 -37.95 -67.64
C SER A 334 38.43 -39.12 -67.51
N PRO A 335 38.19 -39.94 -68.55
CA PRO A 335 38.83 -39.95 -69.87
C PRO A 335 38.14 -39.09 -70.95
N MET A 336 36.94 -38.54 -70.72
CA MET A 336 36.22 -37.70 -71.69
C MET A 336 35.45 -36.54 -71.04
N VAL A 337 35.26 -35.45 -71.81
CA VAL A 337 34.40 -34.31 -71.44
C VAL A 337 32.98 -34.57 -71.92
N MET A 338 32.06 -34.81 -70.99
CA MET A 338 30.67 -35.15 -71.29
C MET A 338 29.75 -33.92 -71.28
N ILE A 339 29.59 -33.29 -72.45
CA ILE A 339 28.47 -32.37 -72.68
C ILE A 339 27.23 -33.24 -72.99
N ASN A 340 26.22 -33.16 -72.11
CA ASN A 340 24.90 -33.82 -72.22
C ASN A 340 24.79 -35.34 -71.92
N SER A 341 25.75 -35.98 -71.24
CA SER A 341 25.59 -37.35 -70.69
C SER A 341 26.62 -37.70 -69.60
N GLY A 342 26.35 -37.38 -68.33
CA GLY A 342 27.39 -37.36 -67.29
C GLY A 342 27.45 -38.56 -66.32
N SER A 343 28.63 -38.76 -65.73
CA SER A 343 28.82 -39.39 -64.41
C SER A 343 30.11 -38.87 -63.75
N GLY A 344 29.98 -37.89 -62.86
CA GLY A 344 31.09 -37.34 -62.06
C GLY A 344 30.65 -37.15 -60.61
N SER A 345 31.55 -37.42 -59.66
CA SER A 345 31.28 -37.35 -58.22
C SER A 345 31.50 -35.94 -57.66
N ALA A 346 30.53 -35.41 -56.92
CA ALA A 346 30.62 -34.11 -56.27
C ALA A 346 31.53 -34.12 -55.04
N GLY A 347 32.07 -32.95 -54.69
CA GLY A 347 32.71 -32.71 -53.38
C GLY A 347 31.67 -32.59 -52.26
N SER A 348 32.11 -32.81 -51.02
CA SER A 348 31.28 -32.71 -49.81
C SER A 348 31.51 -31.39 -49.08
N GLY A 349 30.47 -30.55 -49.00
CA GLY A 349 30.45 -29.35 -48.13
C GLY A 349 30.29 -29.71 -46.65
N SER A 350 30.59 -28.74 -45.78
CA SER A 350 30.75 -28.93 -44.32
C SER A 350 29.52 -29.43 -43.55
N GLY A 351 28.32 -29.33 -44.15
CA GLY A 351 27.05 -29.68 -43.50
C GLY A 351 26.36 -28.46 -42.88
N SER A 352 25.46 -28.71 -41.93
CA SER A 352 24.85 -27.68 -41.08
C SER A 352 24.18 -28.35 -39.89
N SER A 353 24.46 -27.87 -38.68
CA SER A 353 23.83 -28.35 -37.43
C SER A 353 23.64 -27.17 -36.48
N PRO A 354 22.63 -26.31 -36.70
CA PRO A 354 22.39 -25.14 -35.86
C PRO A 354 22.05 -25.55 -34.42
N ASP A 355 22.75 -24.92 -33.46
CA ASP A 355 22.53 -25.08 -32.03
C ASP A 355 21.12 -24.64 -31.61
N ALA A 356 20.58 -25.29 -30.58
CA ALA A 356 19.28 -24.96 -30.01
C ALA A 356 19.42 -23.86 -28.94
N PRO A 357 18.43 -22.95 -28.81
CA PRO A 357 18.45 -21.93 -27.77
C PRO A 357 18.25 -22.54 -26.37
N THR A 358 19.03 -22.06 -25.41
CA THR A 358 18.85 -22.34 -23.98
C THR A 358 17.49 -21.85 -23.49
N ALA A 359 16.82 -22.64 -22.65
CA ALA A 359 15.50 -22.28 -22.12
C ALA A 359 15.61 -21.27 -20.95
N PRO A 360 14.67 -20.32 -20.80
CA PRO A 360 14.61 -19.43 -19.65
C PRO A 360 14.24 -20.16 -18.36
N THR A 361 14.80 -19.71 -17.24
CA THR A 361 14.42 -20.10 -15.88
C THR A 361 13.00 -19.63 -15.56
N ALA A 362 12.24 -20.42 -14.79
CA ALA A 362 10.91 -20.03 -14.33
C ALA A 362 10.99 -19.04 -13.14
N PRO A 363 10.16 -17.98 -13.10
CA PRO A 363 10.07 -17.08 -11.96
C PRO A 363 9.40 -17.73 -10.75
N GLN A 364 9.64 -17.18 -9.56
CA GLN A 364 9.02 -17.58 -8.30
C GLN A 364 7.67 -16.87 -8.09
N GLU A 365 6.73 -17.50 -7.38
CA GLU A 365 5.50 -16.83 -6.93
C GLU A 365 5.79 -15.91 -5.73
N ALA A 366 5.03 -14.81 -5.63
CA ALA A 366 5.04 -13.97 -4.44
C ALA A 366 4.42 -14.72 -3.24
N ALA A 367 4.74 -14.29 -2.02
CA ALA A 367 4.13 -14.84 -0.82
C ALA A 367 2.61 -14.64 -0.82
N ASP A 368 1.88 -15.60 -0.28
CA ASP A 368 0.46 -15.48 0.05
C ASP A 368 0.27 -15.22 1.57
N ASP A 369 -0.97 -14.95 1.94
CA ASP A 369 -1.43 -14.95 3.34
C ASP A 369 -2.95 -15.20 3.36
N GLN A 370 -3.48 -15.63 4.50
CA GLN A 370 -4.90 -15.96 4.66
C GLN A 370 -5.74 -14.76 5.12
N ALA A 371 -7.03 -14.78 4.77
CA ALA A 371 -8.01 -13.85 5.31
C ALA A 371 -8.20 -14.08 6.82
N GLY A 372 -8.57 -13.02 7.55
CA GLY A 372 -9.04 -13.16 8.93
C GLY A 372 -10.49 -13.65 8.94
N GLU A 373 -10.82 -14.59 9.84
CA GLU A 373 -12.18 -15.11 9.97
C GLU A 373 -13.18 -14.03 10.41
N VAL A 374 -14.35 -14.00 9.77
CA VAL A 374 -15.47 -13.18 10.23
C VAL A 374 -16.17 -13.90 11.37
N THR A 375 -15.75 -13.61 12.61
CA THR A 375 -16.57 -13.98 13.78
C THR A 375 -17.94 -13.33 13.64
N SER A 376 -19.00 -14.14 13.71
CA SER A 376 -20.39 -13.66 13.64
C SER A 376 -20.74 -12.96 14.95
N ALA A 377 -20.20 -11.76 15.13
CA ALA A 377 -20.46 -10.89 16.25
C ALA A 377 -21.86 -10.26 16.14
N GLU A 378 -22.89 -11.11 16.24
CA GLU A 378 -24.11 -10.67 16.92
C GLU A 378 -23.67 -10.03 18.25
N ALA A 379 -24.12 -8.81 18.51
CA ALA A 379 -23.93 -8.17 19.80
C ALA A 379 -24.70 -9.02 20.83
N SER A 380 -24.01 -10.00 21.41
CA SER A 380 -24.59 -10.97 22.34
C SER A 380 -25.29 -10.16 23.43
N PRO A 381 -26.64 -10.22 23.52
CA PRO A 381 -27.38 -9.27 24.33
C PRO A 381 -26.90 -9.40 25.77
N VAL A 382 -26.40 -8.29 26.32
CA VAL A 382 -25.87 -8.24 27.70
C VAL A 382 -26.97 -8.79 28.59
N GLN A 383 -26.76 -10.02 29.09
CA GLN A 383 -27.85 -10.82 29.63
C GLN A 383 -28.31 -10.18 30.94
N ALA A 384 -29.34 -9.33 30.82
CA ALA A 384 -29.69 -8.38 31.86
C ALA A 384 -29.88 -9.13 33.18
N PRO A 385 -29.12 -8.78 34.25
CA PRO A 385 -29.21 -9.50 35.51
C PRO A 385 -30.66 -9.45 35.96
N ALA A 386 -31.28 -10.64 36.04
CA ALA A 386 -32.73 -10.78 36.15
C ALA A 386 -33.27 -9.86 37.24
N ALA A 387 -34.26 -9.03 36.89
CA ALA A 387 -34.72 -7.93 37.72
C ALA A 387 -35.30 -8.44 39.06
N GLN A 388 -34.42 -8.54 40.06
CA GLN A 388 -34.82 -8.82 41.44
C GLN A 388 -35.69 -7.65 41.91
N SER A 389 -36.91 -7.97 42.35
CA SER A 389 -37.77 -6.95 42.96
C SER A 389 -37.08 -6.41 44.21
N LEU A 390 -37.24 -5.11 44.46
CA LEU A 390 -36.64 -4.43 45.62
C LEU A 390 -37.44 -4.68 46.92
N ASP A 391 -37.83 -5.95 47.12
CA ASP A 391 -38.52 -6.43 48.31
C ASP A 391 -37.53 -6.66 49.45
N SER A 392 -37.18 -5.57 50.15
CA SER A 392 -36.46 -5.57 51.44
C SER A 392 -35.09 -6.27 51.46
N VAL A 393 -34.07 -5.61 50.90
CA VAL A 393 -32.67 -6.02 51.11
C VAL A 393 -32.30 -5.89 52.59
N THR A 394 -32.22 -7.02 53.30
CA THR A 394 -31.66 -7.06 54.66
C THR A 394 -30.15 -6.90 54.58
N VAL A 395 -29.60 -5.91 55.28
CA VAL A 395 -28.17 -5.56 55.19
C VAL A 395 -27.30 -6.58 55.95
N GLY A 396 -26.95 -7.68 55.29
CA GLY A 396 -26.11 -8.74 55.86
C GLY A 396 -25.46 -9.62 54.80
N GLY A 397 -24.28 -9.23 54.31
CA GLY A 397 -23.48 -10.09 53.41
C GLY A 397 -22.21 -9.44 52.86
N TYR A 398 -22.31 -8.21 52.34
CA TYR A 398 -21.19 -7.54 51.67
C TYR A 398 -20.32 -6.73 52.63
N GLN A 399 -19.20 -7.31 53.07
CA GLN A 399 -18.07 -6.56 53.64
C GLN A 399 -16.95 -6.44 52.59
N ALA A 400 -16.56 -5.21 52.25
CA ALA A 400 -15.40 -4.94 51.41
C ALA A 400 -14.10 -5.50 52.02
N PRO A 401 -13.06 -5.82 51.21
CA PRO A 401 -11.81 -6.41 51.70
C PRO A 401 -11.16 -5.61 52.85
N GLN A 402 -11.14 -4.28 52.75
CA GLN A 402 -10.61 -3.37 53.77
C GLN A 402 -11.35 -3.53 55.11
N ALA A 403 -12.68 -3.75 55.08
CA ALA A 403 -13.50 -3.92 56.27
C ALA A 403 -13.27 -5.28 56.96
N LYS A 404 -12.80 -6.30 56.24
CA LYS A 404 -12.32 -7.56 56.87
C LYS A 404 -10.98 -7.35 57.57
N VAL A 405 -10.03 -6.67 56.91
CA VAL A 405 -8.70 -6.38 57.49
C VAL A 405 -8.81 -5.57 58.79
N GLN A 406 -9.65 -4.53 58.83
CA GLN A 406 -9.89 -3.75 60.04
C GLN A 406 -10.52 -4.58 61.18
N LYS A 407 -11.45 -5.49 60.87
CA LYS A 407 -12.05 -6.39 61.86
C LYS A 407 -11.02 -7.35 62.47
N SER A 408 -10.17 -7.94 61.63
CA SER A 408 -9.11 -8.85 62.10
C SER A 408 -8.08 -8.15 62.99
N ALA A 409 -7.66 -6.93 62.63
CA ALA A 409 -6.74 -6.13 63.45
C ALA A 409 -7.35 -5.75 64.82
N ALA A 410 -8.64 -5.40 64.85
CA ALA A 410 -9.36 -5.13 66.09
C ALA A 410 -9.54 -6.38 66.98
N GLN A 411 -9.49 -7.58 66.40
CA GLN A 411 -9.58 -8.86 67.13
C GLN A 411 -8.22 -9.41 67.59
N SER A 412 -7.12 -9.09 66.90
CA SER A 412 -5.77 -9.53 67.29
C SER A 412 -5.04 -8.59 68.25
N GLY A 413 -5.54 -7.36 68.44
CA GLY A 413 -4.98 -6.38 69.39
C GLY A 413 -3.61 -5.81 69.01
N ALA A 414 -3.17 -6.01 67.76
CA ALA A 414 -1.87 -5.53 67.29
C ALA A 414 -1.89 -4.01 67.02
N PRO A 415 -0.99 -3.21 67.63
CA PRO A 415 -0.88 -1.79 67.36
C PRO A 415 -0.28 -1.53 65.96
N PHE A 416 -0.73 -0.46 65.31
CA PHE A 416 -0.33 -0.12 63.95
C PHE A 416 0.89 0.81 63.95
N THR A 417 2.09 0.26 63.77
CA THR A 417 3.34 1.04 63.67
C THR A 417 3.98 0.90 62.29
N GLN A 418 4.22 2.02 61.61
CA GLN A 418 5.14 2.04 60.47
C GLN A 418 6.57 1.82 60.97
N THR A 419 7.32 0.97 60.29
CA THR A 419 8.79 1.03 60.30
C THR A 419 9.32 0.51 58.98
N THR A 420 10.17 1.30 58.33
CA THR A 420 11.03 0.83 57.24
C THR A 420 12.08 -0.12 57.80
N GLY A 421 12.27 -1.27 57.16
CA GLY A 421 13.32 -2.23 57.49
C GLY A 421 13.51 -3.22 56.35
N GLU A 422 14.76 -3.44 55.96
CA GLU A 422 15.12 -4.41 54.93
C GLU A 422 14.93 -5.84 55.46
N THR A 423 14.81 -6.83 54.57
CA THR A 423 14.92 -8.24 54.96
C THR A 423 15.77 -8.97 53.93
N GLN A 424 16.92 -9.46 54.38
CA GLN A 424 17.76 -10.37 53.63
C GLN A 424 17.18 -11.79 53.72
N GLU A 425 17.20 -12.54 52.63
CA GLU A 425 17.20 -14.00 52.68
C GLU A 425 18.50 -14.51 52.05
N GLN A 426 19.13 -15.49 52.72
CA GLN A 426 20.35 -16.17 52.28
C GLN A 426 20.08 -17.67 52.20
N GLN A 427 20.38 -18.30 51.05
CA GLN A 427 20.78 -19.71 50.94
C GLN A 427 21.29 -20.04 49.51
N PRO A 428 22.07 -21.13 49.29
CA PRO A 428 23.51 -20.99 49.48
C PRO A 428 24.39 -21.57 48.34
N ALA A 429 25.70 -21.33 48.47
CA ALA A 429 26.82 -22.11 47.92
C ALA A 429 26.96 -22.29 46.39
N GLN A 430 28.08 -21.78 45.86
CA GLN A 430 29.25 -22.65 45.64
C GLN A 430 30.55 -21.82 45.53
N GLU A 431 31.69 -22.46 45.80
CA GLU A 431 33.01 -21.83 45.92
C GLU A 431 33.95 -22.38 44.82
N GLN A 432 34.53 -21.50 44.00
CA GLN A 432 35.61 -21.90 43.08
C GLN A 432 36.59 -20.76 42.71
N GLN A 433 37.72 -20.78 43.41
CA GLN A 433 39.08 -20.44 42.95
C GLN A 433 39.34 -19.13 42.17
N ARG A 434 39.70 -18.12 42.95
CA ARG A 434 40.65 -17.03 42.67
C ARG A 434 41.77 -17.33 41.65
N THR A 435 41.90 -16.45 40.65
CA THR A 435 43.21 -15.93 40.18
C THR A 435 43.09 -14.43 39.90
N GLN A 436 44.20 -13.71 40.03
CA GLN A 436 44.31 -12.27 39.74
C GLN A 436 45.07 -12.11 38.42
N ASP A 437 44.72 -11.13 37.57
CA ASP A 437 45.76 -10.28 36.96
C ASP A 437 45.26 -8.98 36.31
N GLN A 438 45.95 -7.90 36.69
CA GLN A 438 46.35 -6.68 35.95
C GLN A 438 45.36 -5.78 35.18
N GLN A 439 45.72 -4.49 35.14
CA GLN A 439 44.98 -3.36 34.56
C GLN A 439 45.54 -2.97 33.15
N PRO A 440 44.88 -2.08 32.38
CA PRO A 440 44.94 -2.10 30.91
C PRO A 440 46.10 -1.32 30.27
N THR A 441 46.40 -1.68 29.01
CA THR A 441 47.33 -0.95 28.14
C THR A 441 46.64 0.19 27.37
N GLN A 442 46.85 1.41 27.86
CA GLN A 442 46.99 2.69 27.15
C GLN A 442 46.28 2.93 25.80
N GLU A 443 45.48 4.00 25.76
CA GLU A 443 45.06 4.70 24.54
C GLU A 443 46.25 5.32 23.78
N GLN A 444 46.12 5.48 22.46
CA GLN A 444 46.99 6.37 21.67
C GLN A 444 46.23 7.64 21.24
N PRO A 445 46.74 8.85 21.54
CA PRO A 445 46.13 10.10 21.09
C PRO A 445 46.47 10.41 19.62
N ARG A 446 45.60 11.18 18.96
CA ARG A 446 45.89 11.80 17.66
C ARG A 446 46.78 13.03 17.85
N THR A 447 47.64 13.32 16.86
CA THR A 447 48.34 14.60 16.73
C THR A 447 48.11 15.21 15.35
N SER A 448 47.92 16.53 15.32
CA SER A 448 48.08 17.39 14.12
C SER A 448 49.56 17.40 13.64
N GLU A 449 50.00 18.04 12.56
CA GLU A 449 49.50 19.15 11.70
C GLU A 449 50.12 18.90 10.27
N GLU A 450 50.23 19.74 9.22
CA GLU A 450 50.05 21.18 9.01
C GLU A 450 49.86 21.55 7.50
N GLN A 451 49.22 22.70 7.23
CA GLN A 451 49.25 23.59 6.03
C GLN A 451 49.38 23.03 4.58
N GLN A 452 48.39 23.36 3.73
CA GLN A 452 48.46 24.25 2.53
C GLN A 452 47.20 24.07 1.62
N ARG A 453 46.61 25.04 0.91
CA ARG A 453 46.63 26.53 0.93
C ARG A 453 45.31 27.06 0.29
N THR A 454 45.07 28.38 0.28
CA THR A 454 43.78 29.08 0.04
C THR A 454 43.32 29.32 -1.41
N GLN A 455 42.06 29.78 -1.58
CA GLN A 455 41.35 30.07 -2.85
C GLN A 455 41.61 31.49 -3.43
N LYS A 456 41.30 31.68 -4.74
CA LYS A 456 40.91 32.95 -5.44
C LYS A 456 42.05 33.99 -5.63
N GLN A 457 42.09 34.91 -6.62
CA GLN A 457 41.17 35.48 -7.67
C GLN A 457 42.06 36.13 -8.80
N PRO A 458 41.65 37.04 -9.72
CA PRO A 458 40.68 37.00 -10.85
C PRO A 458 41.21 37.50 -12.25
N ARG A 459 40.33 37.55 -13.29
CA ARG A 459 40.34 38.44 -14.52
C ARG A 459 41.35 38.12 -15.68
N THR A 460 41.38 38.72 -16.90
CA THR A 460 40.44 39.10 -18.05
C THR A 460 41.27 39.88 -19.13
N PRO A 461 40.86 40.16 -20.41
CA PRO A 461 39.74 39.72 -21.29
C PRO A 461 40.17 39.39 -22.77
N GLU A 462 39.24 39.51 -23.75
CA GLU A 462 39.42 39.66 -25.24
C GLU A 462 39.82 38.40 -26.07
N GLU A 463 39.44 38.22 -27.36
CA GLU A 463 38.67 39.07 -28.30
C GLU A 463 37.75 38.30 -29.30
N GLN A 464 36.77 39.04 -29.86
CA GLN A 464 35.87 38.85 -31.03
C GLN A 464 35.85 37.56 -31.90
N GLN A 465 34.63 37.06 -32.23
CA GLN A 465 33.95 37.38 -33.51
C GLN A 465 32.43 37.08 -33.49
N ARG A 466 31.70 37.40 -34.58
CA ARG A 466 30.27 37.79 -34.54
C ARG A 466 29.47 37.33 -35.77
N THR A 467 28.24 36.82 -35.56
CA THR A 467 26.93 37.16 -36.20
C THR A 467 25.95 36.00 -35.95
N GLN A 468 24.78 36.15 -35.32
CA GLN A 468 23.56 36.96 -35.58
C GLN A 468 22.66 36.47 -36.72
N ALA A 469 21.41 36.16 -36.36
CA ALA A 469 20.28 35.90 -37.26
C ALA A 469 19.14 36.91 -37.01
N PRO A 470 18.29 37.24 -38.02
CA PRO A 470 17.16 38.17 -37.88
C PRO A 470 15.80 37.48 -37.70
N LYS A 471 14.76 38.26 -37.33
CA LYS A 471 13.36 37.84 -37.13
C LYS A 471 12.44 38.28 -38.28
N GLN A 472 11.21 37.75 -38.29
CA GLN A 472 10.07 38.15 -39.14
C GLN A 472 9.60 39.62 -38.92
N PRO A 473 8.87 40.17 -39.89
CA PRO A 473 7.76 41.11 -39.67
C PRO A 473 6.42 40.67 -40.32
N ARG A 474 5.37 41.50 -40.16
CA ARG A 474 4.06 41.50 -40.87
C ARG A 474 3.81 42.93 -41.43
N THR A 475 2.71 43.39 -42.05
CA THR A 475 1.27 43.04 -42.31
C THR A 475 0.80 44.01 -43.47
N PRO A 476 -0.49 44.26 -43.86
CA PRO A 476 -1.79 43.57 -43.71
C PRO A 476 -2.67 43.48 -45.00
N GLU A 477 -3.87 42.88 -44.85
CA GLU A 477 -5.21 43.31 -45.38
C GLU A 477 -5.65 43.25 -46.87
N GLN A 478 -7.00 43.25 -47.01
CA GLN A 478 -7.93 43.33 -48.18
C GLN A 478 -7.92 42.10 -49.14
N SER A 479 -8.98 41.27 -49.17
CA SER A 479 -10.36 41.38 -49.75
C SER A 479 -10.43 40.85 -51.22
N ASP A 480 -11.53 40.31 -51.78
CA ASP A 480 -12.96 40.47 -51.47
C ASP A 480 -13.87 39.25 -51.83
N THR A 481 -15.17 39.41 -51.50
CA THR A 481 -16.47 38.67 -51.65
C THR A 481 -16.82 37.61 -52.76
N GLN A 482 -18.01 36.97 -52.57
CA GLN A 482 -18.87 36.12 -53.46
C GLN A 482 -18.60 34.58 -53.47
N GLU A 483 -19.55 33.66 -53.16
CA GLU A 483 -20.83 33.22 -53.83
C GLU A 483 -20.58 32.26 -55.03
N GLU A 484 -21.33 31.19 -55.33
CA GLU A 484 -22.66 30.70 -54.86
C GLU A 484 -22.84 29.17 -55.13
N SER A 485 -23.71 28.46 -54.37
CA SER A 485 -24.31 27.13 -54.67
C SER A 485 -23.36 25.91 -54.83
N HIS A 486 -23.74 24.63 -54.72
CA HIS A 486 -25.04 23.93 -54.82
C HIS A 486 -25.04 22.65 -53.95
N ALA A 487 -26.21 22.09 -53.62
CA ALA A 487 -26.34 20.81 -52.93
C ALA A 487 -27.29 19.84 -53.66
N GLN A 488 -27.08 18.52 -53.54
CA GLN A 488 -28.17 17.55 -53.62
C GLN A 488 -27.85 16.20 -52.95
N GLU A 489 -28.87 15.60 -52.34
CA GLU A 489 -28.85 14.27 -51.72
C GLU A 489 -28.99 13.13 -52.75
N GLN A 490 -28.67 11.90 -52.34
CA GLN A 490 -29.58 10.79 -52.62
C GLN A 490 -29.51 9.67 -51.58
N ARG A 491 -30.68 9.34 -50.99
CA ARG A 491 -30.99 8.12 -50.24
C ARG A 491 -32.08 7.35 -50.99
N THR A 492 -32.04 6.03 -51.03
CA THR A 492 -33.21 5.16 -51.27
C THR A 492 -32.91 3.73 -50.77
N PRO A 493 -33.92 2.87 -50.50
CA PRO A 493 -33.85 1.97 -49.35
C PRO A 493 -34.08 0.48 -49.69
N GLN A 494 -34.25 -0.36 -48.66
CA GLN A 494 -35.23 -1.44 -48.70
C GLN A 494 -35.95 -1.62 -47.34
N ARG A 495 -36.94 -2.53 -47.31
CA ARG A 495 -37.96 -2.68 -46.26
C ARG A 495 -37.49 -3.43 -45.03
#